data_AF-A0AAU9NG94-F1
#
_entry.id   AF-A0AAU9NG94-F1
#
_cell.length_a   1.000
_cell.length_b   1.000
_cell.length_c   1.000
_cell.angle_alpha   90.00
_cell.angle_beta   90.00
_cell.angle_gamma   90.00
#
_symmetry.space_group_name_H-M   'P 1'
#
loop_
_entity.id
_entity.type
_entity.pdbx_description
1 polymer ?
#
loop_
_entity_poly.entity_id
_entity_poly.type
_entity_poly.pdbx_seq_one_letter_code
_entity_poly.pdbx_strand_id
1 'polypeptide(L)'
;MVQSNNDSDKNDAVDKIKKYYNCRYISACEASWRIFKYGVHYRYPAVIRLHFHLPDQQHVVYEADDDIEDVLDRTSIASSMFTSWMKYLIWKPRKVGYAIGRIHSVSPKLGKAYFLRILLNKVKGPKSFEEIRTVGELCSSFKDACYNLGLLDDDKEFIDAIKEASLSGSGFYLRFLFATMLLSSSLCKPEIVWQNTWEYLSDGILYNQQQRLKSPSLSLNEDQHKNLTLFEIEQILLHNNSSLKKYGKMPYPDVDSVSSSNNCLITEELDYDIPNLKNEFDRLFVALTNEQRGIFIDIMDAVKHSRGGVFFVYGYSGTGKTFL
;
A
#
# COMPACT_ATOMS: atom_id res chain seq x y z
N MET A 1 34.67 36.15 11.50
CA MET A 1 35.87 36.89 11.08
C MET A 1 35.42 38.16 10.39
N VAL A 2 35.82 39.31 10.94
CA VAL A 2 35.58 40.64 10.37
C VAL A 2 36.44 40.76 9.12
N GLN A 3 35.83 41.01 7.96
CA GLN A 3 36.57 41.44 6.78
C GLN A 3 36.60 42.96 6.78
N SER A 4 37.82 43.48 6.85
CA SER A 4 38.20 44.88 6.66
C SER A 4 37.78 45.36 5.27
N ASN A 5 37.11 46.52 5.22
CA ASN A 5 36.79 47.26 4.02
C ASN A 5 38.06 47.55 3.23
N ASN A 6 38.17 47.00 2.02
CA ASN A 6 38.94 47.57 0.93
C ASN A 6 38.10 47.41 -0.33
N ASP A 7 37.56 48.54 -0.80
CA ASP A 7 36.91 48.66 -2.09
C ASP A 7 37.90 48.28 -3.20
N SER A 8 37.60 47.18 -3.87
CA SER A 8 38.00 47.00 -5.27
C SER A 8 36.85 46.33 -5.99
N ASP A 9 36.27 47.11 -6.89
CA ASP A 9 35.16 46.77 -7.76
C ASP A 9 35.57 45.61 -8.68
N LYS A 10 35.30 44.38 -8.23
CA LYS A 10 35.30 43.19 -9.08
C LYS A 10 33.90 42.64 -9.10
N ASN A 11 33.32 42.59 -10.30
CA ASN A 11 32.13 41.81 -10.66
C ASN A 11 32.42 40.31 -10.51
N ASP A 12 32.84 39.88 -9.32
CA ASP A 12 32.95 38.48 -8.98
C ASP A 12 31.53 37.94 -8.86
N ALA A 13 31.21 36.96 -9.70
CA ALA A 13 29.94 36.25 -9.66
C ALA A 13 29.73 35.67 -8.26
N VAL A 14 28.97 36.38 -7.43
CA VAL A 14 28.74 35.99 -6.04
C VAL A 14 27.97 34.67 -6.03
N ASP A 15 28.66 33.58 -5.68
CA ASP A 15 28.04 32.27 -5.47
C ASP A 15 27.20 32.31 -4.19
N LYS A 16 25.91 32.57 -4.39
CA LYS A 16 24.90 32.64 -3.33
C LYS A 16 24.68 31.29 -2.64
N ILE A 17 24.95 30.17 -3.32
CA ILE A 17 24.79 28.84 -2.74
C ILE A 17 25.92 28.63 -1.71
N LYS A 18 27.16 28.92 -2.09
CA LYS A 18 28.31 28.87 -1.18
C LYS A 18 28.19 29.86 -0.02
N LYS A 19 27.77 31.11 -0.29
CA LYS A 19 27.53 32.12 0.77
C LYS A 19 26.44 31.68 1.74
N TYR A 20 25.38 31.01 1.25
CA TYR A 20 24.34 30.44 2.09
C TYR A 20 24.82 29.26 2.94
N TYR A 21 25.60 28.33 2.39
CA TYR A 21 26.17 27.22 3.16
C TYR A 21 27.09 27.74 4.28
N ASN A 22 27.87 28.77 4.01
CA ASN A 22 28.73 29.41 5.01
C ASN A 22 27.93 30.08 6.16
N CYS A 23 26.70 30.56 5.90
CA CYS A 23 25.82 31.16 6.91
C CYS A 23 25.05 30.12 7.76
N ARG A 24 25.23 28.81 7.56
CA ARG A 24 24.61 27.76 8.40
C ARG A 24 25.43 27.39 9.64
N TYR A 25 26.66 27.89 9.77
CA TYR A 25 27.45 27.69 11.00
C TYR A 25 26.91 28.60 12.11
N ILE A 26 26.08 28.03 12.98
CA ILE A 26 25.68 28.67 14.24
C ILE A 26 26.75 28.30 15.27
N SER A 27 27.53 29.28 15.70
CA SER A 27 28.45 29.06 16.82
C SER A 27 27.67 28.89 18.12
N ALA A 28 28.26 28.24 19.12
CA ALA A 28 27.66 28.10 20.45
C ALA A 28 27.28 29.47 21.06
N CYS A 29 28.05 30.51 20.75
CA CYS A 29 27.77 31.89 21.16
C CYS A 29 26.51 32.45 20.47
N GLU A 30 26.32 32.21 19.18
CA GLU A 30 25.12 32.63 18.44
C GLU A 30 23.86 31.88 18.91
N ALA A 31 23.98 30.59 19.23
CA ALA A 31 22.88 29.80 19.81
C ALA A 31 22.43 30.39 21.16
N SER A 32 23.38 30.74 22.02
CA SER A 32 23.12 31.37 23.32
C SER A 32 22.43 32.73 23.15
N TRP A 33 22.87 33.55 22.19
CA TRP A 33 22.23 34.83 21.89
C TRP A 33 20.78 34.71 21.42
N ARG A 34 20.46 33.64 20.67
CA ARG A 34 19.07 33.33 20.28
C ARG A 34 18.22 32.87 21.47
N ILE A 35 18.79 32.10 22.40
CA ILE A 35 18.11 31.69 23.64
C ILE A 35 17.76 32.92 24.49
N PHE A 36 18.67 33.90 24.56
CA PHE A 36 18.47 35.14 25.33
C PHE A 36 17.78 36.27 24.55
N LYS A 37 17.29 36.01 23.32
CA LYS A 37 16.49 36.94 22.51
C LYS A 37 17.19 38.26 22.15
N TYR A 38 18.52 38.29 22.13
CA TYR A 38 19.27 39.45 21.65
C TYR A 38 19.12 39.62 20.13
N GLY A 39 19.20 40.86 19.65
CA GLY A 39 19.12 41.18 18.21
C GLY A 39 20.30 40.57 17.44
N VAL A 40 20.05 39.52 16.67
CA VAL A 40 21.04 38.89 15.80
C VAL A 40 20.89 39.46 14.38
N HIS A 41 22.00 39.80 13.72
CA HIS A 41 22.03 40.46 12.41
C HIS A 41 21.04 39.90 11.36
N TYR A 42 20.57 40.79 10.48
CA TYR A 42 19.71 40.50 9.34
C TYR A 42 20.28 39.38 8.46
N ARG A 43 19.46 38.35 8.17
CA ARG A 43 19.79 37.32 7.19
C ARG A 43 19.60 37.88 5.78
N TYR A 44 20.69 38.06 5.05
CA TYR A 44 20.66 38.41 3.63
C TYR A 44 21.06 37.23 2.75
N PRO A 45 20.24 36.87 1.74
CA PRO A 45 18.91 37.40 1.45
C PRO A 45 17.85 36.85 2.43
N ALA A 46 16.70 37.53 2.52
CA ALA A 46 15.57 37.04 3.32
C ALA A 46 15.10 35.67 2.78
N VAL A 47 14.64 34.77 3.65
CA VAL A 47 14.12 33.46 3.24
C VAL A 47 12.64 33.39 3.58
N ILE A 48 11.80 33.23 2.56
CA ILE A 48 10.34 33.13 2.69
C ILE A 48 9.92 31.68 2.49
N ARG A 49 9.01 31.17 3.31
CA ARG A 49 8.44 29.83 3.12
C ARG A 49 7.33 29.90 2.06
N LEU A 50 7.47 29.10 1.01
CA LEU A 50 6.39 28.83 0.07
C LEU A 50 5.57 27.67 0.64
N HIS A 51 4.42 27.99 1.20
CA HIS A 51 3.44 26.99 1.62
C HIS A 51 2.80 26.41 0.36
N PHE A 52 2.87 25.09 0.21
CA PHE A 52 2.19 24.34 -0.84
C PHE A 52 1.14 23.43 -0.20
N HIS A 53 0.18 23.00 -1.00
CA HIS A 53 -0.91 22.15 -0.57
C HIS A 53 -1.29 21.17 -1.69
N LEU A 54 -2.03 20.12 -1.33
CA LEU A 54 -2.68 19.24 -2.30
C LEU A 54 -3.85 19.98 -3.00
N PRO A 55 -4.36 19.46 -4.13
CA PRO A 55 -5.58 19.98 -4.74
C PRO A 55 -6.70 20.12 -3.69
N ASP A 56 -7.33 21.29 -3.66
CA ASP A 56 -8.46 21.63 -2.77
C ASP A 56 -8.18 21.55 -1.26
N GLN A 57 -6.90 21.47 -0.86
CA GLN A 57 -6.50 21.45 0.56
C GLN A 57 -5.77 22.74 0.97
N GLN A 58 -6.27 23.87 0.49
CA GLN A 58 -5.69 25.18 0.78
C GLN A 58 -5.92 25.54 2.25
N HIS A 59 -4.94 26.18 2.88
CA HIS A 59 -5.11 26.66 4.25
C HIS A 59 -5.94 27.94 4.25
N VAL A 60 -7.10 27.89 4.91
CA VAL A 60 -8.00 29.04 5.09
C VAL A 60 -7.93 29.49 6.55
N VAL A 61 -7.79 30.80 6.77
CA VAL A 61 -7.88 31.41 8.10
C VAL A 61 -9.21 32.14 8.18
N TYR A 62 -9.98 31.85 9.23
CA TYR A 62 -11.26 32.49 9.54
C TYR A 62 -11.36 32.71 11.05
N GLU A 63 -12.13 33.70 11.47
CA GLU A 63 -12.43 33.97 12.89
C GLU A 63 -13.73 33.28 13.31
N ALA A 64 -13.98 33.17 14.62
CA ALA A 64 -15.15 32.45 15.14
C ALA A 64 -16.49 33.07 14.70
N ASP A 65 -16.49 34.38 14.42
CA ASP A 65 -17.66 35.16 14.05
C ASP A 65 -17.76 35.38 12.52
N ASP A 66 -16.84 34.83 11.74
CA ASP A 66 -16.87 34.92 10.27
C ASP A 66 -17.99 34.04 9.70
N ASP A 67 -18.80 34.59 8.79
CA ASP A 67 -19.77 33.82 8.01
C ASP A 67 -19.06 32.91 6.98
N ILE A 68 -19.54 31.68 6.82
CA ILE A 68 -18.90 30.68 5.95
C ILE A 68 -19.00 31.06 4.47
N GLU A 69 -20.13 31.61 4.02
CA GLU A 69 -20.31 32.03 2.62
C GLU A 69 -19.39 33.21 2.31
N ASP A 70 -19.34 34.19 3.22
CA ASP A 70 -18.42 35.33 3.11
C ASP A 70 -16.94 34.91 3.12
N VAL A 71 -16.60 33.89 3.92
CA VAL A 71 -15.25 33.32 3.93
C VAL A 71 -14.95 32.70 2.58
N LEU A 72 -15.81 31.83 2.04
CA LEU A 72 -15.58 31.12 0.78
C LEU A 72 -15.43 32.07 -0.43
N ASP A 73 -16.12 33.22 -0.41
CA ASP A 73 -16.02 34.25 -1.45
C ASP A 73 -14.73 35.09 -1.39
N ARG A 74 -13.90 34.92 -0.35
CA ARG A 74 -12.60 35.62 -0.26
C ARG A 74 -11.68 35.21 -1.41
N THR A 75 -11.19 36.20 -2.15
CA THR A 75 -10.21 36.02 -3.24
C THR A 75 -8.90 35.36 -2.78
N SER A 76 -8.55 35.47 -1.50
CA SER A 76 -7.42 34.77 -0.87
C SER A 76 -7.61 33.25 -0.74
N ILE A 77 -8.86 32.76 -0.79
CA ILE A 77 -9.20 31.33 -0.83
C ILE A 77 -9.23 30.83 -2.27
N ALA A 78 -9.75 31.64 -3.19
CA ALA A 78 -9.77 31.32 -4.62
C ALA A 78 -8.35 31.17 -5.20
N SER A 79 -7.35 31.88 -4.64
CA SER A 79 -5.96 31.77 -5.09
C SER A 79 -4.95 31.86 -3.93
N SER A 80 -4.37 30.72 -3.58
CA SER A 80 -3.20 30.70 -2.69
C SER A 80 -1.95 31.27 -3.38
N MET A 81 -0.94 31.64 -2.58
CA MET A 81 0.37 32.01 -3.10
C MET A 81 0.96 30.91 -4.00
N PHE A 82 0.63 29.65 -3.74
CA PHE A 82 1.11 28.50 -4.51
C PHE A 82 0.38 28.33 -5.86
N THR A 83 -0.94 28.46 -5.90
CA THR A 83 -1.69 28.37 -7.17
C THR A 83 -1.43 29.59 -8.06
N SER A 84 -1.34 30.77 -7.45
CA SER A 84 -0.89 32.00 -8.14
C SER A 84 0.55 31.87 -8.66
N TRP A 85 1.44 31.22 -7.89
CA TRP A 85 2.80 30.92 -8.33
C TRP A 85 2.79 30.04 -9.60
N MET A 86 1.98 28.98 -9.65
CA MET A 86 1.87 28.14 -10.86
C MET A 86 1.30 28.90 -12.07
N LYS A 87 0.25 29.72 -11.85
CA LYS A 87 -0.48 30.38 -12.93
C LYS A 87 0.29 31.53 -13.59
N TYR A 88 1.03 32.32 -12.81
CA TYR A 88 1.57 33.61 -13.26
C TYR A 88 3.10 33.65 -13.39
N LEU A 89 3.86 32.65 -12.91
CA LEU A 89 5.31 32.73 -12.98
C LEU A 89 5.90 32.24 -14.30
N ILE A 90 6.67 33.14 -14.90
CA ILE A 90 7.51 32.89 -16.05
C ILE A 90 8.91 32.56 -15.53
N TRP A 91 9.49 31.44 -16.01
CA TRP A 91 10.87 31.10 -15.71
C TRP A 91 11.81 32.11 -16.35
N LYS A 92 12.50 32.88 -15.50
CA LYS A 92 13.53 33.82 -15.89
C LYS A 92 14.85 33.45 -15.21
N PRO A 93 16.01 33.68 -15.85
CA PRO A 93 17.31 33.55 -15.19
C PRO A 93 17.33 34.34 -13.87
N ARG A 94 17.84 33.72 -12.81
CA ARG A 94 17.78 34.27 -11.45
C ARG A 94 18.62 35.55 -11.35
N LYS A 95 17.95 36.70 -11.19
CA LYS A 95 18.59 37.98 -10.83
C LYS A 95 18.75 38.10 -9.31
N VAL A 96 19.53 39.07 -8.84
CA VAL A 96 19.64 39.37 -7.40
C VAL A 96 18.32 39.96 -6.91
N GLY A 97 17.51 39.14 -6.22
CA GLY A 97 16.26 39.55 -5.58
C GLY A 97 16.40 39.72 -4.06
N TYR A 98 15.39 40.34 -3.45
CA TYR A 98 15.32 40.68 -2.02
C TYR A 98 15.12 39.44 -1.10
N ALA A 99 14.45 38.40 -1.60
CA ALA A 99 14.16 37.18 -0.84
C ALA A 99 14.25 35.88 -1.66
N ILE A 100 14.50 34.76 -1.00
CA ILE A 100 14.53 33.40 -1.55
C ILE A 100 13.32 32.63 -1.01
N GLY A 101 12.42 32.20 -1.90
CA GLY A 101 11.34 31.26 -1.57
C GLY A 101 11.87 29.84 -1.34
N ARG A 102 11.41 29.16 -0.28
CA ARG A 102 11.73 27.76 0.01
C ARG A 102 10.50 26.95 0.31
N ILE A 103 10.43 25.76 -0.28
CA ILE A 103 9.45 24.75 0.08
C ILE A 103 9.84 24.15 1.44
N HIS A 104 8.86 24.01 2.33
CA HIS A 104 9.07 23.42 3.65
C HIS A 104 9.30 21.90 3.55
N SER A 105 9.97 21.33 4.55
CA SER A 105 10.17 19.87 4.61
C SER A 105 8.85 19.17 4.94
N VAL A 106 8.59 18.04 4.29
CA VAL A 106 7.41 17.21 4.53
C VAL A 106 7.89 15.80 4.84
N SER A 107 7.31 15.18 5.86
CA SER A 107 7.63 13.80 6.24
C SER A 107 7.09 12.81 5.19
N PRO A 108 7.82 11.72 4.88
CA PRO A 108 7.29 10.63 4.04
C PRO A 108 5.93 10.08 4.49
N LYS A 109 5.63 10.14 5.80
CA LYS A 109 4.34 9.70 6.37
C LYS A 109 3.12 10.46 5.84
N LEU A 110 3.30 11.68 5.33
CA LEU A 110 2.23 12.49 4.74
C LEU A 110 1.93 12.11 3.27
N GLY A 111 2.53 11.02 2.76
CA GLY A 111 2.16 10.36 1.52
C GLY A 111 2.12 11.30 0.31
N LYS A 112 0.92 11.61 -0.20
CA LYS A 112 0.72 12.45 -1.40
C LYS A 112 1.47 13.79 -1.32
N ALA A 113 1.46 14.45 -0.15
CA ALA A 113 2.13 15.74 0.03
C ALA A 113 3.66 15.63 -0.05
N TYR A 114 4.23 14.49 0.40
CA TYR A 114 5.66 14.23 0.29
C TYR A 114 6.09 14.06 -1.17
N PHE A 115 5.34 13.28 -1.96
CA PHE A 115 5.64 13.11 -3.38
C PHE A 115 5.46 14.41 -4.18
N LEU A 116 4.40 15.19 -3.89
CA LEU A 116 4.24 16.52 -4.48
C LEU A 116 5.45 17.43 -4.19
N ARG A 117 5.96 17.43 -2.96
CA ARG A 117 7.17 18.18 -2.59
C ARG A 117 8.39 17.78 -3.42
N ILE A 118 8.56 16.49 -3.68
CA ILE A 118 9.66 15.98 -4.49
C ILE A 118 9.52 16.51 -5.93
N LEU A 119 8.34 16.37 -6.53
CA LEU A 119 8.08 16.81 -7.90
C LEU A 119 8.28 18.31 -8.08
N LEU A 120 7.84 19.13 -7.11
CA LEU A 120 8.04 20.58 -7.16
C LEU A 120 9.52 21.02 -7.18
N ASN A 121 10.44 20.17 -6.72
CA ASN A 121 11.88 20.44 -6.81
C ASN A 121 12.51 19.99 -8.13
N LYS A 122 11.77 19.22 -8.96
CA LYS A 122 12.29 18.59 -10.18
C LYS A 122 11.61 19.11 -11.45
N VAL A 123 10.28 19.24 -11.45
CA VAL A 123 9.48 19.71 -12.57
C VAL A 123 9.68 21.22 -12.75
N LYS A 124 10.08 21.63 -13.95
CA LYS A 124 10.36 23.03 -14.28
C LYS A 124 9.10 23.70 -14.82
N GLY A 125 8.52 24.60 -14.03
CA GLY A 125 7.40 25.44 -14.45
C GLY A 125 6.07 24.79 -14.68
N PRO A 126 5.61 23.94 -13.75
CA PRO A 126 4.25 23.45 -13.83
C PRO A 126 3.25 24.61 -13.67
N LYS A 127 2.25 24.66 -14.57
CA LYS A 127 1.12 25.60 -14.48
C LYS A 127 -0.11 25.01 -13.81
N SER A 128 -0.13 23.70 -13.59
CA SER A 128 -1.23 22.99 -12.93
C SER A 128 -0.74 21.74 -12.20
N PHE A 129 -1.59 21.14 -11.37
CA PHE A 129 -1.28 19.87 -10.68
C PHE A 129 -1.17 18.69 -11.64
N GLU A 130 -1.85 18.75 -12.78
CA GLU A 130 -1.74 17.79 -13.88
C GLU A 130 -0.35 17.88 -14.49
N GLU A 131 0.12 19.09 -14.83
CA GLU A 131 1.47 19.30 -15.37
C GLU A 131 2.58 18.84 -14.40
N ILE A 132 2.36 18.94 -13.09
CA ILE A 132 3.29 18.38 -12.08
C ILE A 132 3.40 16.86 -12.20
N ARG A 133 2.33 16.18 -12.61
CA ARG A 133 2.26 14.72 -12.75
C ARG A 133 2.55 14.22 -14.16
N THR A 134 2.75 15.12 -15.13
CA THR A 134 3.02 14.72 -16.50
C THR A 134 4.50 14.40 -16.68
N VAL A 135 4.79 13.13 -16.98
CA VAL A 135 6.15 12.62 -17.25
C VAL A 135 6.07 11.87 -18.58
N GLY A 136 6.10 12.61 -19.68
CA GLY A 136 5.70 12.10 -21.01
C GLY A 136 4.18 11.96 -21.10
N GLU A 137 3.59 11.11 -20.27
CA GLU A 137 2.14 10.90 -20.12
C GLU A 137 1.64 11.36 -18.73
N LEU A 138 0.33 11.60 -18.63
CA LEU A 138 -0.32 12.01 -17.38
C LEU A 138 -0.36 10.84 -16.39
N CYS A 139 0.36 10.96 -15.28
CA CYS A 139 0.41 9.91 -14.27
C CYS A 139 -0.81 9.96 -13.33
N SER A 140 -1.26 8.77 -12.88
CA SER A 140 -2.43 8.64 -12.02
C SER A 140 -2.25 9.31 -10.65
N SER A 141 -1.04 9.29 -10.10
CA SER A 141 -0.70 9.87 -8.80
C SER A 141 0.64 10.61 -8.80
N PHE A 142 0.87 11.48 -7.80
CA PHE A 142 2.18 12.10 -7.59
C PHE A 142 3.28 11.06 -7.32
N LYS A 143 2.94 9.92 -6.70
CA LYS A 143 3.87 8.82 -6.46
C LYS A 143 4.33 8.18 -7.77
N ASP A 144 3.39 7.92 -8.68
CA ASP A 144 3.71 7.35 -10.00
C ASP A 144 4.57 8.30 -10.84
N ALA A 145 4.29 9.61 -10.80
CA ALA A 145 5.13 10.59 -11.48
C ALA A 145 6.57 10.61 -10.93
N CYS A 146 6.75 10.50 -9.61
CA CYS A 146 8.08 10.36 -9.01
C CYS A 146 8.78 9.07 -9.48
N TYR A 147 8.04 7.96 -9.57
CA TYR A 147 8.56 6.68 -10.05
C TYR A 147 9.02 6.77 -11.51
N ASN A 148 8.19 7.33 -12.40
CA ASN A 148 8.52 7.49 -13.82
C ASN A 148 9.71 8.45 -14.06
N LEU A 149 9.95 9.39 -13.15
CA LEU A 149 11.13 10.26 -13.16
C LEU A 149 12.38 9.61 -12.55
N GLY A 150 12.30 8.37 -12.05
CA GLY A 150 13.39 7.69 -11.36
C GLY A 150 13.80 8.38 -10.06
N LEU A 151 12.84 9.02 -9.37
CA LEU A 151 13.07 9.76 -8.12
C LEU A 151 12.79 8.94 -6.86
N LEU A 152 12.15 7.79 -7.03
CA LEU A 152 11.95 6.79 -5.99
C LEU A 152 12.91 5.64 -6.29
N ASP A 153 13.55 5.11 -5.26
CA ASP A 153 14.28 3.86 -5.37
C ASP A 153 13.28 2.77 -5.82
N ASP A 154 13.72 1.89 -6.72
CA ASP A 154 12.86 0.82 -7.21
C ASP A 154 12.58 -0.18 -6.07
N ASP A 155 11.44 -0.88 -6.13
CA ASP A 155 11.16 -1.88 -5.10
C ASP A 155 12.03 -3.15 -5.25
N LYS A 156 13.00 -3.12 -6.17
CA LYS A 156 13.88 -4.24 -6.48
C LYS A 156 14.76 -4.59 -5.29
N GLU A 157 15.26 -3.59 -4.55
CA GLU A 157 16.03 -3.84 -3.33
C GLU A 157 15.23 -4.65 -2.29
N PHE A 158 13.92 -4.42 -2.18
CA PHE A 158 13.07 -5.21 -1.27
C PHE A 158 12.85 -6.64 -1.78
N ILE A 159 12.68 -6.81 -3.09
CA ILE A 159 12.57 -8.13 -3.71
C ILE A 159 13.86 -8.92 -3.50
N ASP A 160 15.00 -8.31 -3.79
CA ASP A 160 16.31 -8.93 -3.64
C ASP A 160 16.63 -9.22 -2.17
N ALA A 161 16.27 -8.31 -1.25
CA ALA A 161 16.40 -8.54 0.19
C ALA A 161 15.55 -9.71 0.71
N ILE A 162 14.30 -9.87 0.22
CA ILE A 162 13.46 -11.01 0.58
C ILE A 162 14.05 -12.31 0.02
N LYS A 163 14.53 -12.28 -1.23
CA LYS A 163 15.20 -13.44 -1.84
C LYS A 163 16.45 -13.84 -1.08
N GLU A 164 17.31 -12.90 -0.72
CA GLU A 164 18.51 -13.16 0.06
C GLU A 164 18.16 -13.68 1.47
N ALA A 165 17.19 -13.05 2.14
CA ALA A 165 16.70 -13.51 3.44
C ALA A 165 16.13 -14.94 3.36
N SER A 166 15.53 -15.33 2.24
CA SER A 166 14.98 -16.68 2.07
C SER A 166 16.03 -17.80 2.09
N LEU A 167 17.31 -17.47 1.86
CA LEU A 167 18.40 -18.44 1.94
C LEU A 167 18.75 -18.84 3.38
N SER A 168 18.35 -18.03 4.38
CA SER A 168 18.74 -18.23 5.79
C SER A 168 17.58 -18.15 6.78
N GLY A 169 16.46 -17.56 6.39
CA GLY A 169 15.27 -17.37 7.21
C GLY A 169 14.14 -18.33 6.87
N SER A 170 13.25 -18.58 7.84
CA SER A 170 12.03 -19.36 7.63
C SER A 170 10.94 -18.55 6.93
N GLY A 171 9.97 -19.23 6.30
CA GLY A 171 8.79 -18.56 5.74
C GLY A 171 8.07 -17.63 6.72
N PHE A 172 7.96 -18.00 8.00
CA PHE A 172 7.41 -17.11 9.04
C PHE A 172 8.21 -15.81 9.18
N TYR A 173 9.54 -15.90 9.24
CA TYR A 173 10.41 -14.73 9.30
C TYR A 173 10.24 -13.83 8.07
N LEU A 174 10.14 -14.42 6.87
CA LEU A 174 9.93 -13.66 5.64
C LEU A 174 8.56 -12.96 5.62
N ARG A 175 7.49 -13.62 6.08
CA ARG A 175 6.16 -13.00 6.24
C ARG A 175 6.20 -11.82 7.22
N PHE A 176 6.93 -11.96 8.33
CA PHE A 176 7.14 -10.88 9.29
C PHE A 176 7.96 -9.72 8.71
N LEU A 177 9.03 -10.03 7.96
CA LEU A 177 9.84 -9.03 7.27
C LEU A 177 9.00 -8.23 6.26
N PHE A 178 8.21 -8.92 5.44
CA PHE A 178 7.32 -8.28 4.47
C PHE A 178 6.25 -7.40 5.15
N ALA A 179 5.62 -7.89 6.23
CA ALA A 179 4.70 -7.08 7.02
C ALA A 179 5.38 -5.83 7.61
N THR A 180 6.63 -5.94 8.06
CA THR A 180 7.42 -4.82 8.55
C THR A 180 7.71 -3.79 7.45
N MET A 181 8.04 -4.24 6.23
CA MET A 181 8.21 -3.37 5.05
C MET A 181 6.90 -2.66 4.65
N LEU A 182 5.75 -3.31 4.81
CA LEU A 182 4.46 -2.66 4.61
C LEU A 182 4.22 -1.57 5.66
N LEU A 183 4.43 -1.88 6.94
CA LEU A 183 4.21 -0.96 8.06
C LEU A 183 5.11 0.28 8.00
N SER A 184 6.35 0.14 7.52
CA SER A 184 7.29 1.27 7.34
C SER A 184 6.83 2.25 6.24
N SER A 185 5.85 1.85 5.41
CA SER A 185 5.41 2.59 4.22
C SER A 185 6.54 2.89 3.23
N SER A 186 7.59 2.05 3.21
CA SER A 186 8.72 2.21 2.29
C SER A 186 8.45 1.67 0.89
N LEU A 187 7.51 0.72 0.75
CA LEU A 187 7.20 0.08 -0.53
C LEU A 187 6.45 1.02 -1.49
N CYS A 188 6.92 1.08 -2.74
CA CYS A 188 6.28 1.85 -3.79
C CYS A 188 5.02 1.15 -4.33
N LYS A 189 5.15 -0.12 -4.70
CA LYS A 189 4.14 -1.01 -5.28
C LYS A 189 4.21 -2.38 -4.59
N PRO A 190 3.63 -2.51 -3.38
CA PRO A 190 3.69 -3.75 -2.62
C PRO A 190 3.13 -4.96 -3.38
N GLU A 191 2.19 -4.74 -4.30
CA GLU A 191 1.61 -5.78 -5.16
C GLU A 191 2.65 -6.44 -6.08
N ILE A 192 3.64 -5.67 -6.56
CA ILE A 192 4.70 -6.18 -7.41
C ILE A 192 5.69 -6.98 -6.56
N VAL A 193 6.05 -6.49 -5.38
CA VAL A 193 6.95 -7.20 -4.47
C VAL A 193 6.35 -8.53 -4.07
N TRP A 194 5.06 -8.55 -3.70
CA TRP A 194 4.32 -9.77 -3.43
C TRP A 194 4.34 -10.76 -4.60
N GLN A 195 3.98 -10.32 -5.81
CA GLN A 195 3.96 -11.20 -6.99
C GLN A 195 5.31 -11.85 -7.27
N ASN A 196 6.41 -11.17 -6.94
CA ASN A 196 7.77 -11.68 -7.16
C ASN A 196 8.33 -12.49 -5.98
N THR A 197 7.66 -12.50 -4.82
CA THR A 197 8.21 -13.09 -3.59
C THR A 197 7.27 -14.03 -2.85
N TRP A 198 6.01 -14.17 -3.28
CA TRP A 198 5.00 -14.98 -2.57
C TRP A 198 5.42 -16.45 -2.39
N GLU A 199 6.17 -17.03 -3.32
CA GLU A 199 6.67 -18.41 -3.23
C GLU A 199 7.54 -18.60 -1.98
N TYR A 200 8.50 -17.69 -1.76
CA TYR A 200 9.35 -17.69 -0.57
C TYR A 200 8.52 -17.39 0.69
N LEU A 201 7.58 -16.45 0.60
CA LEU A 201 6.70 -16.10 1.72
C LEU A 201 5.75 -17.24 2.10
N SER A 202 5.43 -18.14 1.18
CA SER A 202 4.53 -19.28 1.41
C SER A 202 5.23 -20.49 2.05
N ASP A 203 6.54 -20.41 2.27
CA ASP A 203 7.30 -21.47 2.89
C ASP A 203 6.74 -21.86 4.28
N GLY A 204 6.63 -23.16 4.52
CA GLY A 204 6.06 -23.75 5.74
C GLY A 204 4.54 -23.68 5.87
N ILE A 205 3.79 -23.02 4.97
CA ILE A 205 2.31 -22.93 5.06
C ILE A 205 1.66 -24.31 4.94
N LEU A 206 2.04 -25.10 3.93
CA LEU A 206 1.50 -26.45 3.73
C LEU A 206 1.77 -27.34 4.94
N TYR A 207 3.01 -27.33 5.43
CA TYR A 207 3.42 -28.07 6.61
C TYR A 207 2.58 -27.69 7.84
N ASN A 208 2.44 -26.39 8.11
CA ASN A 208 1.62 -25.90 9.23
C ASN A 208 0.15 -26.36 9.10
N GLN A 209 -0.39 -26.37 7.88
CA GLN A 209 -1.76 -26.83 7.65
C GLN A 209 -1.93 -28.34 7.83
N GLN A 210 -1.00 -29.14 7.32
CA GLN A 210 -0.98 -30.59 7.53
C GLN A 210 -0.95 -30.93 9.03
N GLN A 211 -0.13 -30.21 9.80
CA GLN A 211 -0.03 -30.37 11.25
C GLN A 211 -1.32 -29.93 11.97
N ARG A 212 -1.94 -28.84 11.53
CA ARG A 212 -3.18 -28.32 12.13
C ARG A 212 -4.37 -29.26 11.90
N LEU A 213 -4.49 -29.81 10.69
CA LEU A 213 -5.58 -30.70 10.29
C LEU A 213 -5.30 -32.19 10.55
N LYS A 214 -4.11 -32.53 11.05
CA LYS A 214 -3.64 -33.92 11.25
C LYS A 214 -3.77 -34.78 9.97
N SER A 215 -3.68 -34.16 8.79
CA SER A 215 -3.79 -34.82 7.50
C SER A 215 -2.48 -34.69 6.72
N PRO A 216 -1.61 -35.73 6.72
CA PRO A 216 -0.30 -35.68 6.06
C PRO A 216 -0.39 -35.69 4.52
N SER A 217 -1.50 -36.17 3.97
CA SER A 217 -1.77 -36.28 2.54
C SER A 217 -2.35 -35.00 1.93
N LEU A 218 -2.61 -33.97 2.74
CA LEU A 218 -3.15 -32.71 2.25
C LEU A 218 -2.20 -32.08 1.24
N SER A 219 -2.75 -31.75 0.07
CA SER A 219 -2.11 -30.90 -0.93
C SER A 219 -2.96 -29.65 -1.13
N LEU A 220 -2.30 -28.51 -1.32
CA LEU A 220 -2.95 -27.23 -1.52
C LEU A 220 -2.65 -26.74 -2.94
N ASN A 221 -3.65 -26.15 -3.61
CA ASN A 221 -3.44 -25.50 -4.89
C ASN A 221 -2.73 -24.14 -4.71
N GLU A 222 -2.34 -23.51 -5.81
CA GLU A 222 -1.59 -22.24 -5.78
C GLU A 222 -2.40 -21.10 -5.12
N ASP A 223 -3.69 -21.02 -5.44
CA ASP A 223 -4.58 -19.99 -4.89
C ASP A 223 -4.78 -20.16 -3.37
N GLN A 224 -4.90 -21.40 -2.89
CA GLN A 224 -4.97 -21.72 -1.47
C GLN A 224 -3.67 -21.36 -0.75
N HIS A 225 -2.51 -21.66 -1.34
CA HIS A 225 -1.21 -21.25 -0.80
C HIS A 225 -1.13 -19.74 -0.65
N LYS A 226 -1.47 -19.00 -1.71
CA LYS A 226 -1.49 -17.53 -1.70
C LYS A 226 -2.46 -16.99 -0.66
N ASN A 227 -3.67 -17.56 -0.59
CA ASN A 227 -4.72 -17.11 0.32
C ASN A 227 -4.33 -17.30 1.79
N LEU A 228 -3.80 -18.49 2.15
CA LEU A 228 -3.31 -18.78 3.50
C LEU A 228 -2.10 -17.92 3.88
N THR A 229 -1.18 -17.70 2.93
CA THR A 229 -0.01 -16.83 3.14
C THR A 229 -0.44 -15.39 3.41
N LEU A 230 -1.36 -14.84 2.61
CA LEU A 230 -1.94 -13.51 2.81
C LEU A 230 -2.68 -13.41 4.14
N PHE A 231 -3.37 -14.47 4.56
CA PHE A 231 -4.02 -14.52 5.86
C PHE A 231 -3.01 -14.41 7.01
N GLU A 232 -1.90 -15.15 6.97
CA GLU A 232 -0.87 -15.03 8.01
C GLU A 232 -0.24 -13.62 8.04
N ILE A 233 0.00 -13.01 6.88
CA ILE A 233 0.49 -11.63 6.80
C ILE A 233 -0.55 -10.64 7.38
N GLU A 234 -1.84 -10.81 7.07
CA GLU A 234 -2.91 -10.01 7.64
C GLU A 234 -2.94 -10.13 9.16
N GLN A 235 -2.78 -11.34 9.72
CA GLN A 235 -2.67 -11.52 11.16
C GLN A 235 -1.52 -10.69 11.74
N ILE A 236 -0.32 -10.74 11.15
CA ILE A 236 0.83 -9.95 11.63
C ILE A 236 0.53 -8.44 11.58
N LEU A 237 -0.13 -7.96 10.52
CA LEU A 237 -0.51 -6.55 10.38
C LEU A 237 -1.58 -6.13 11.39
N LEU A 238 -2.56 -6.98 11.66
CA LEU A 238 -3.62 -6.73 12.66
C LEU A 238 -3.04 -6.57 14.07
N HIS A 239 -2.06 -7.41 14.44
CA HIS A 239 -1.32 -7.26 15.71
C HIS A 239 -0.60 -5.90 15.81
N ASN A 240 -0.31 -5.26 14.69
CA ASN A 240 0.31 -3.93 14.60
C ASN A 240 -0.70 -2.82 14.28
N ASN A 241 -2.00 -3.02 14.54
CA ASN A 241 -3.09 -2.07 14.27
C ASN A 241 -3.14 -1.58 12.80
N SER A 242 -2.83 -2.50 11.88
CA SER A 242 -2.86 -2.27 10.44
C SER A 242 -3.60 -3.38 9.71
N SER A 243 -3.74 -3.25 8.39
CA SER A 243 -4.41 -4.24 7.55
C SER A 243 -3.95 -4.09 6.10
N LEU A 244 -3.96 -5.19 5.35
CA LEU A 244 -3.77 -5.22 3.90
C LEU A 244 -4.76 -4.30 3.18
N LYS A 245 -5.95 -4.05 3.77
CA LYS A 245 -6.95 -3.11 3.22
C LYS A 245 -6.42 -1.68 3.04
N LYS A 246 -5.37 -1.27 3.76
CA LYS A 246 -4.75 0.04 3.57
C LYS A 246 -4.00 0.16 2.24
N TYR A 247 -3.64 -0.97 1.63
CA TYR A 247 -2.88 -1.04 0.39
C TYR A 247 -3.81 -1.47 -0.74
N GLY A 248 -4.51 -0.51 -1.37
CA GLY A 248 -5.64 -0.80 -2.24
C GLY A 248 -5.38 -1.68 -3.48
N LYS A 249 -4.12 -1.87 -3.89
CA LYS A 249 -3.75 -2.78 -5.01
C LYS A 249 -3.32 -4.18 -4.53
N MET A 250 -3.22 -4.38 -3.23
CA MET A 250 -2.76 -5.62 -2.63
C MET A 250 -3.93 -6.61 -2.56
N PRO A 251 -3.76 -7.89 -2.98
CA PRO A 251 -4.76 -8.91 -2.75
C PRO A 251 -5.06 -9.06 -1.27
N TYR A 252 -6.33 -9.30 -0.97
CA TYR A 252 -6.84 -9.51 0.38
C TYR A 252 -7.28 -10.97 0.54
N PRO A 253 -6.98 -11.62 1.68
CA PRO A 253 -7.34 -13.01 1.89
C PRO A 253 -8.87 -13.20 1.97
N ASP A 254 -9.37 -14.25 1.33
CA ASP A 254 -10.72 -14.77 1.53
C ASP A 254 -10.79 -15.48 2.89
N VAL A 255 -11.33 -14.76 3.87
CA VAL A 255 -11.40 -15.18 5.28
C VAL A 255 -12.35 -16.36 5.48
N ASP A 256 -13.40 -16.47 4.68
CA ASP A 256 -14.39 -17.56 4.80
C ASP A 256 -13.77 -18.88 4.32
N SER A 257 -13.06 -18.82 3.19
CA SER A 257 -12.26 -19.94 2.68
C SER A 257 -11.19 -20.40 3.69
N VAL A 258 -10.46 -19.47 4.31
CA VAL A 258 -9.45 -19.82 5.33
C VAL A 258 -10.09 -20.40 6.59
N SER A 259 -11.23 -19.87 7.03
CA SER A 259 -11.94 -20.35 8.23
C SER A 259 -12.43 -21.78 8.04
N SER A 260 -12.98 -22.10 6.86
CA SER A 260 -13.36 -23.48 6.52
C SER A 260 -12.15 -24.41 6.45
N SER A 261 -11.03 -23.93 5.89
CA SER A 261 -9.79 -24.70 5.76
C SER A 261 -9.08 -24.95 7.11
N ASN A 262 -9.38 -24.17 8.14
CA ASN A 262 -8.85 -24.36 9.49
C ASN A 262 -9.73 -25.25 10.38
N ASN A 263 -10.92 -25.65 9.91
CA ASN A 263 -11.87 -26.40 10.72
C ASN A 263 -11.69 -27.92 10.54
N CYS A 264 -11.04 -28.54 11.52
CA CYS A 264 -10.77 -29.99 11.56
C CYS A 264 -12.06 -30.81 11.40
N LEU A 265 -13.18 -30.40 12.01
CA LEU A 265 -14.44 -31.13 11.95
C LEU A 265 -15.02 -31.17 10.52
N ILE A 266 -14.95 -30.05 9.80
CA ILE A 266 -15.41 -29.98 8.41
C ILE A 266 -14.50 -30.81 7.51
N THR A 267 -13.20 -30.81 7.79
CA THR A 267 -12.24 -31.61 7.01
C THR A 267 -12.44 -33.10 7.24
N GLU A 268 -12.64 -33.54 8.48
CA GLU A 268 -12.94 -34.93 8.83
C GLU A 268 -14.25 -35.42 8.20
N GLU A 269 -15.30 -34.60 8.20
CA GLU A 269 -16.57 -34.94 7.54
C GLU A 269 -16.45 -35.04 6.01
N LEU A 270 -15.47 -34.37 5.39
CA LEU A 270 -15.28 -34.36 3.94
C LEU A 270 -14.18 -35.33 3.46
N ASP A 271 -13.39 -35.92 4.36
CA ASP A 271 -12.31 -36.87 4.06
C ASP A 271 -12.85 -38.29 3.83
N TYR A 272 -13.76 -38.39 2.87
CA TYR A 272 -14.35 -39.64 2.45
C TYR A 272 -13.32 -40.54 1.75
N ASP A 273 -13.22 -41.81 2.13
CA ASP A 273 -12.45 -42.81 1.39
C ASP A 273 -13.14 -43.14 0.06
N ILE A 274 -12.85 -42.32 -0.97
CA ILE A 274 -13.50 -42.38 -2.29
C ILE A 274 -13.39 -43.80 -2.91
N PRO A 275 -12.24 -44.50 -2.88
CA PRO A 275 -12.15 -45.89 -3.34
C PRO A 275 -13.07 -46.85 -2.59
N ASN A 276 -13.13 -46.76 -1.25
CA ASN A 276 -13.97 -47.65 -0.45
C ASN A 276 -15.46 -47.38 -0.66
N LEU A 277 -15.87 -46.11 -0.62
CA LEU A 277 -17.23 -45.68 -0.94
C LEU A 277 -17.67 -46.09 -2.34
N LYS A 278 -16.76 -46.04 -3.32
CA LYS A 278 -17.04 -46.53 -4.67
C LYS A 278 -17.26 -48.05 -4.70
N ASN A 279 -16.42 -48.81 -4.00
CA ASN A 279 -16.59 -50.27 -3.90
C ASN A 279 -17.88 -50.65 -3.16
N GLU A 280 -18.22 -49.93 -2.10
CA GLU A 280 -19.47 -50.11 -1.36
C GLU A 280 -20.67 -49.75 -2.25
N PHE A 281 -20.62 -48.62 -2.94
CA PHE A 281 -21.62 -48.21 -3.92
C PHE A 281 -21.83 -49.28 -5.00
N ASP A 282 -20.77 -49.79 -5.61
CA ASP A 282 -20.87 -50.79 -6.67
C ASP A 282 -21.53 -52.08 -6.16
N ARG A 283 -21.28 -52.49 -4.90
CA ARG A 283 -21.94 -53.63 -4.27
C ARG A 283 -23.42 -53.36 -4.01
N LEU A 284 -23.75 -52.22 -3.41
CA LEU A 284 -25.13 -51.86 -3.06
C LEU A 284 -25.99 -51.64 -4.30
N PHE A 285 -25.42 -51.02 -5.34
CA PHE A 285 -26.10 -50.71 -6.59
C PHE A 285 -26.52 -51.97 -7.38
N VAL A 286 -25.74 -53.07 -7.26
CA VAL A 286 -26.10 -54.38 -7.84
C VAL A 286 -27.22 -55.06 -7.06
N ALA A 287 -27.30 -54.82 -5.75
CA ALA A 287 -28.32 -55.40 -4.87
C ALA A 287 -29.67 -54.64 -4.88
N LEU A 288 -29.75 -53.50 -5.56
CA LEU A 288 -31.00 -52.75 -5.71
C LEU A 288 -32.04 -53.53 -6.52
N THR A 289 -33.30 -53.45 -6.07
CA THR A 289 -34.44 -53.92 -6.87
C THR A 289 -34.66 -53.04 -8.10
N ASN A 290 -35.39 -53.53 -9.11
CA ASN A 290 -35.68 -52.77 -10.33
C ASN A 290 -36.38 -51.44 -10.04
N GLU A 291 -37.29 -51.39 -9.06
CA GLU A 291 -38.00 -50.16 -8.67
C GLU A 291 -37.07 -49.16 -7.97
N GLN A 292 -36.27 -49.62 -7.01
CA GLN A 292 -35.29 -48.77 -6.30
C GLN A 292 -34.22 -48.22 -7.24
N ARG A 293 -33.77 -49.03 -8.20
CA ARG A 293 -32.79 -48.63 -9.21
C ARG A 293 -33.36 -47.54 -10.13
N GLY A 294 -34.64 -47.63 -10.50
CA GLY A 294 -35.33 -46.56 -11.24
C GLY A 294 -35.32 -45.24 -10.48
N ILE A 295 -35.73 -45.26 -9.20
CA ILE A 295 -35.72 -44.08 -8.33
C ILE A 295 -34.33 -43.47 -8.22
N PHE A 296 -33.30 -44.30 -8.00
CA PHE A 296 -31.91 -43.83 -7.91
C PHE A 296 -31.45 -43.13 -9.20
N ILE A 297 -31.72 -43.72 -10.36
CA ILE A 297 -31.32 -43.14 -11.66
C ILE A 297 -31.97 -41.77 -11.87
N ASP A 298 -33.26 -41.63 -11.54
CA ASP A 298 -33.98 -40.37 -11.69
C ASP A 298 -33.42 -39.26 -10.78
N ILE A 299 -33.09 -39.60 -9.52
CA ILE A 299 -32.44 -38.66 -8.58
C ILE A 299 -31.07 -38.24 -9.11
N MET A 300 -30.26 -39.21 -9.53
CA MET A 300 -28.91 -38.93 -10.04
C MET A 300 -28.92 -38.15 -11.35
N ASP A 301 -29.92 -38.34 -12.21
CA ASP A 301 -30.10 -37.54 -13.42
C ASP A 301 -30.39 -36.07 -13.09
N ALA A 302 -31.25 -35.82 -12.10
CA ALA A 302 -31.56 -34.47 -11.63
C ALA A 302 -30.33 -33.78 -11.02
N VAL A 303 -29.50 -34.51 -10.25
CA VAL A 303 -28.24 -34.00 -9.68
C VAL A 303 -27.23 -33.69 -10.80
N LYS A 304 -27.00 -34.62 -11.73
CA LYS A 304 -26.03 -34.42 -12.83
C LYS A 304 -26.38 -33.23 -13.71
N HIS A 305 -27.67 -33.02 -13.97
CA HIS A 305 -28.13 -31.91 -14.80
C HIS A 305 -28.43 -30.63 -14.00
N SER A 306 -28.13 -30.62 -12.69
CA SER A 306 -28.37 -29.47 -11.79
C SER A 306 -29.80 -28.91 -11.89
N ARG A 307 -30.79 -29.77 -12.14
CA ARG A 307 -32.19 -29.36 -12.36
C ARG A 307 -32.87 -28.90 -11.07
N GLY A 308 -32.31 -29.28 -9.91
CA GLY A 308 -32.93 -29.09 -8.61
C GLY A 308 -34.21 -29.92 -8.45
N GLY A 309 -34.72 -30.03 -7.22
CA GLY A 309 -35.98 -30.75 -6.94
C GLY A 309 -36.04 -31.36 -5.55
N VAL A 310 -37.23 -31.79 -5.16
CA VAL A 310 -37.48 -32.51 -3.91
C VAL A 310 -38.04 -33.88 -4.26
N PHE A 311 -37.37 -34.94 -3.81
CA PHE A 311 -37.78 -36.33 -4.01
C PHE A 311 -38.30 -36.90 -2.69
N PHE A 312 -39.46 -37.56 -2.73
CA PHE A 312 -40.02 -38.24 -1.56
C PHE A 312 -40.07 -39.74 -1.82
N VAL A 313 -39.20 -40.49 -1.15
CA VAL A 313 -39.14 -41.95 -1.26
C VAL A 313 -40.17 -42.56 -0.30
N TYR A 314 -41.27 -43.09 -0.85
CA TYR A 314 -42.35 -43.70 -0.07
C TYR A 314 -42.40 -45.22 -0.29
N GLY A 315 -42.68 -45.97 0.78
CA GLY A 315 -42.79 -47.43 0.73
C GLY A 315 -43.18 -48.04 2.08
N TYR A 316 -43.79 -49.22 2.06
CA TYR A 316 -44.22 -49.93 3.28
C TYR A 316 -43.04 -50.44 4.14
N SER A 317 -43.30 -50.87 5.38
CA SER A 317 -42.24 -51.42 6.23
C SER A 317 -41.61 -52.65 5.57
N GLY A 318 -40.28 -52.79 5.62
CA GLY A 318 -39.54 -53.90 5.00
C GLY A 318 -39.20 -53.74 3.52
N THR A 319 -39.62 -52.67 2.84
CA THR A 319 -39.31 -52.45 1.40
C THR A 319 -37.92 -51.86 1.12
N GLY A 320 -36.99 -51.93 2.08
CA GLY A 320 -35.60 -51.47 1.89
C GLY A 320 -35.42 -49.96 1.67
N LYS A 321 -36.31 -49.10 2.21
CA LYS A 321 -36.18 -47.64 2.08
C LYS A 321 -34.88 -47.06 2.64
N THR A 322 -34.36 -47.65 3.72
CA THR A 322 -33.09 -47.23 4.35
C THR A 322 -31.87 -47.74 3.59
N PHE A 323 -32.07 -48.73 2.71
CA PHE A 323 -31.02 -49.30 1.88
C PHE A 323 -30.82 -48.53 0.57
N LEU A 324 -31.91 -47.95 0.04
CA LEU A 324 -31.88 -47.02 -1.09
C LEU A 324 -31.34 -45.65 -0.65
#